data_AF-I3YJ44-F1
#
_entry.id   AF-I3YJ44-F1
#
_cell.length_a   1.000
_cell.length_b   1.000
_cell.length_c   1.000
_cell.angle_alpha   90.00
_cell.angle_beta   90.00
_cell.angle_gamma   90.00
#
_symmetry.space_group_name_H-M   'P 1'
#
loop_
_entity.id
_entity.type
_entity.pdbx_description
1 polymer ?
#
loop_
_entity_poly.entity_id
_entity_poly.type
_entity_poly.pdbx_seq_one_letter_code
_entity_poly.pdbx_strand_id
1 'polypeptide(L)'
;MRKQHYTAEIPVSNPYNIAAFEDLVSNIQAGYNEEKRLKNAAFEFMIDRGIYLEFHEWLHAPEHKEHGSDVMGRLRMYMTGNRLTKIFSR
;
A
#
# COMPACT_ATOMS: atom_id res chain seq x y z
N MET A 1 -24.62 7.65 -7.25
CA MET A 1 -23.42 7.71 -6.37
C MET A 1 -23.29 9.13 -5.84
N ARG A 2 -23.31 9.36 -4.51
CA ARG A 2 -22.97 10.68 -3.96
C ARG A 2 -21.48 10.91 -4.15
N LYS A 3 -21.08 12.04 -4.72
CA LYS A 3 -19.67 12.42 -4.79
C LYS A 3 -19.19 12.67 -3.36
N GLN A 4 -18.25 11.88 -2.88
CA GLN A 4 -17.58 12.18 -1.63
C GLN A 4 -16.65 13.35 -1.90
N HIS A 5 -16.84 14.43 -1.15
CA HIS A 5 -15.91 15.55 -1.16
C HIS A 5 -14.79 15.21 -0.19
N TYR A 6 -13.57 15.24 -0.68
CA TYR A 6 -12.36 15.05 0.11
C TYR A 6 -11.65 16.39 0.25
N THR A 7 -11.28 16.73 1.47
CA THR A 7 -10.48 17.91 1.81
C THR A 7 -9.13 17.43 2.30
N ALA A 8 -8.05 17.99 1.72
CA ALA A 8 -6.68 17.67 2.09
C ALA A 8 -5.94 18.93 2.55
N GLU A 9 -5.15 18.79 3.60
CA GLU A 9 -4.17 19.79 3.99
C GLU A 9 -2.87 19.52 3.23
N ILE A 10 -2.33 20.54 2.58
CA ILE A 10 -1.11 20.44 1.79
C ILE A 10 -0.12 21.51 2.27
N PRO A 11 1.19 21.19 2.34
CA PRO A 11 2.19 22.22 2.60
C PRO A 11 2.22 23.20 1.43
N VAL A 12 2.35 24.49 1.75
CA VAL A 12 2.37 25.58 0.77
C VAL A 12 3.75 26.23 0.74
N SER A 13 4.23 26.52 -0.46
CA SER A 13 5.60 27.03 -0.67
C SER A 13 5.76 28.53 -0.43
N ASN A 14 4.65 29.27 -0.29
CA ASN A 14 4.65 30.73 -0.17
C ASN A 14 4.33 31.20 1.26
N PRO A 15 4.84 32.38 1.66
CA PRO A 15 4.67 32.91 3.01
C PRO A 15 3.24 33.39 3.30
N TYR A 16 2.38 33.48 2.28
CA TYR A 16 0.99 33.93 2.42
C TYR A 16 0.03 32.80 2.77
N ASN A 17 0.54 31.56 2.87
CA ASN A 17 -0.22 30.37 3.20
C ASN A 17 -1.39 30.08 2.23
N ILE A 18 -1.24 30.44 0.95
CA ILE A 18 -2.24 30.23 -0.09
C ILE A 18 -1.83 29.04 -0.95
N ALA A 19 -2.66 28.00 -1.08
CA ALA A 19 -2.33 26.86 -1.92
C ALA A 19 -2.25 27.27 -3.41
N ALA A 20 -1.08 27.06 -4.01
CA ALA A 20 -0.88 27.19 -5.45
C ALA A 20 -1.04 25.82 -6.16
N PHE A 21 -1.20 25.83 -7.47
CA PHE A 21 -1.31 24.60 -8.25
C PHE A 21 -0.02 23.75 -8.15
N GLU A 22 1.13 24.41 -8.13
CA GLU A 22 2.45 23.80 -7.98
C GLU A 22 2.60 23.06 -6.64
N ASP A 23 2.04 23.62 -5.57
CA ASP A 23 2.03 22.99 -4.23
C ASP A 23 1.25 21.67 -4.26
N LEU A 24 0.11 21.66 -4.97
CA LEU A 24 -0.69 20.45 -5.15
C LEU A 24 0.05 19.38 -5.95
N VAL A 25 0.66 19.75 -7.08
CA VAL A 25 1.44 18.82 -7.91
C VAL A 25 2.62 18.25 -7.14
N SER A 26 3.34 19.11 -6.41
CA SER A 26 4.46 18.69 -5.56
C SER A 26 4.02 17.71 -4.48
N ASN A 27 2.89 17.97 -3.81
CA ASN A 27 2.37 17.08 -2.79
C ASN A 27 1.94 15.72 -3.36
N ILE A 28 1.26 15.70 -4.51
CA ILE A 28 0.89 14.46 -5.21
C ILE A 28 2.15 13.66 -5.57
N GLN A 29 3.18 14.33 -6.09
CA GLN A 29 4.44 13.69 -6.46
C GLN A 29 5.18 13.13 -5.23
N ALA A 30 5.19 13.87 -4.12
CA ALA A 30 5.76 13.42 -2.87
C ALA A 30 5.05 12.17 -2.34
N GLY A 31 3.71 12.18 -2.32
CA GLY A 31 2.90 11.02 -1.94
C GLY A 31 3.17 9.80 -2.82
N TYR A 32 3.22 9.98 -4.14
CA TYR A 32 3.57 8.91 -5.08
C TYR A 32 4.98 8.34 -4.84
N ASN A 33 5.96 9.22 -4.64
CA ASN A 33 7.35 8.81 -4.39
C ASN A 33 7.48 8.01 -3.10
N GLU A 34 6.78 8.42 -2.05
CA GLU A 34 6.78 7.69 -0.78
C GLU A 34 6.09 6.34 -0.91
N GLU A 35 4.93 6.27 -1.59
CA GLU A 35 4.26 5.00 -1.85
C GLU A 35 5.15 4.06 -2.67
N LYS A 36 5.84 4.58 -3.70
CA LYS A 36 6.81 3.82 -4.49
C LYS A 36 7.96 3.31 -3.64
N ARG A 37 8.53 4.15 -2.78
CA ARG A 37 9.63 3.78 -1.86
C ARG A 37 9.20 2.64 -0.92
N LEU A 38 8.02 2.76 -0.31
CA LEU A 38 7.48 1.75 0.60
C LEU A 38 7.20 0.43 -0.11
N LYS A 39 6.62 0.46 -1.31
CA LYS A 39 6.41 -0.73 -2.14
C LYS A 39 7.73 -1.42 -2.46
N ASN A 40 8.73 -0.65 -2.91
CA ASN A 40 10.06 -1.20 -3.21
C ASN A 40 10.71 -1.83 -1.98
N ALA A 41 10.69 -1.15 -0.84
CA ALA A 41 11.24 -1.68 0.42
C ALA A 41 10.53 -2.99 0.86
N ALA A 42 9.21 -3.07 0.68
CA ALA A 42 8.47 -4.30 0.96
C ALA A 42 8.87 -5.43 0.00
N PHE A 43 9.06 -5.14 -1.29
CA PHE A 43 9.56 -6.12 -2.26
C PHE A 43 10.97 -6.60 -1.94
N GLU A 44 11.90 -5.68 -1.63
CA GLU A 44 13.26 -6.01 -1.20
C GLU A 44 13.25 -6.92 0.04
N PHE A 45 12.46 -6.59 1.07
CA PHE A 45 12.29 -7.45 2.25
C PHE A 45 11.82 -8.86 1.88
N MET A 46 10.82 -8.97 0.99
CA MET A 46 10.30 -10.27 0.56
C MET A 46 11.32 -11.09 -0.26
N ILE A 47 12.12 -10.42 -1.08
CA ILE A 47 13.19 -11.05 -1.86
C ILE A 47 14.31 -11.53 -0.93
N ASP A 48 14.78 -10.67 -0.01
CA ASP A 48 15.86 -11.00 0.93
C ASP A 48 15.52 -12.17 1.85
N ARG A 49 14.24 -12.29 2.23
CA ARG A 49 13.75 -13.43 3.03
C ARG A 49 13.41 -14.66 2.19
N GLY A 50 13.49 -14.58 0.86
CA GLY A 50 13.18 -15.68 -0.05
C GLY A 50 11.69 -16.04 -0.12
N ILE A 51 10.82 -15.13 0.31
CA ILE A 51 9.36 -15.35 0.44
C ILE A 51 8.57 -14.72 -0.71
N TYR A 52 9.22 -13.98 -1.60
CA TYR A 52 8.58 -13.27 -2.71
C TYR A 52 7.73 -14.20 -3.59
N LEU A 53 8.29 -15.34 -4.03
CA LEU A 53 7.60 -16.27 -4.93
C LEU A 53 6.39 -16.92 -4.24
N GLU A 54 6.55 -17.39 -3.00
CA GLU A 54 5.47 -17.98 -2.21
C GLU A 54 4.32 -16.98 -2.01
N PHE A 55 4.65 -15.73 -1.67
CA PHE A 55 3.66 -14.67 -1.53
C PHE A 55 3.00 -14.30 -2.86
N HIS A 56 3.75 -14.26 -3.96
CA HIS A 56 3.24 -13.97 -5.30
C HIS A 56 2.26 -15.04 -5.78
N GLU A 57 2.63 -16.31 -5.64
CA GLU A 57 1.77 -17.45 -5.97
C GLU A 57 0.49 -17.45 -5.14
N TRP A 58 0.61 -17.24 -3.83
CA TRP A 58 -0.54 -17.07 -2.94
C TRP A 58 -1.44 -15.90 -3.41
N LEU A 59 -0.89 -14.72 -3.68
CA LEU A 59 -1.67 -13.55 -4.09
C LEU A 59 -2.51 -13.79 -5.36
N HIS A 60 -1.99 -14.59 -6.28
CA HIS A 60 -2.61 -14.87 -7.57
C HIS A 60 -3.42 -16.19 -7.62
N ALA A 61 -3.39 -16.98 -6.55
CA ALA A 61 -4.13 -18.24 -6.44
C ALA A 61 -5.65 -18.03 -6.69
N PRO A 62 -6.29 -18.83 -7.56
CA PRO A 62 -7.71 -18.68 -7.90
C PRO A 62 -8.65 -18.78 -6.69
N GLU A 63 -8.32 -19.69 -5.77
CA GLU A 63 -9.00 -19.92 -4.48
C GLU A 63 -9.05 -18.67 -3.58
N HIS A 64 -8.18 -17.68 -3.80
CA HIS A 64 -8.15 -16.43 -3.05
C HIS A 64 -8.78 -15.26 -3.82
N LYS A 65 -9.32 -15.50 -5.03
CA LYS A 65 -10.07 -14.50 -5.80
C LYS A 65 -11.58 -14.58 -5.57
N GLU A 66 -12.11 -15.74 -5.17
CA GLU A 66 -13.54 -15.96 -4.98
C GLU A 66 -14.15 -15.22 -3.77
N HIS A 67 -13.32 -14.80 -2.81
CA HIS A 67 -13.82 -14.30 -1.53
C HIS A 67 -14.21 -12.82 -1.52
N GLY A 68 -14.16 -12.11 -2.65
CA GLY A 68 -14.58 -10.69 -2.76
C GLY A 68 -13.90 -9.72 -1.79
N SER A 69 -12.90 -10.19 -1.04
CA SER A 69 -12.19 -9.44 -0.01
C SER A 69 -10.98 -8.79 -0.63
N ASP A 70 -10.80 -7.51 -0.30
CA ASP A 70 -9.57 -6.81 -0.63
C ASP A 70 -8.35 -7.58 -0.10
N VAL A 71 -7.16 -7.27 -0.62
CA VAL A 71 -5.90 -7.92 -0.22
C VAL A 71 -5.74 -7.91 1.31
N MET A 72 -6.20 -6.86 1.98
CA MET A 72 -6.15 -6.72 3.44
C MET A 72 -7.09 -7.68 4.18
N GLY A 73 -8.29 -7.92 3.66
CA GLY A 73 -9.23 -8.91 4.17
C GLY A 73 -8.68 -10.33 4.04
N ARG A 74 -8.03 -10.64 2.91
CA ARG A 74 -7.37 -11.92 2.68
C ARG A 74 -6.18 -12.12 3.60
N LEU A 75 -5.33 -11.10 3.75
CA LEU A 75 -4.22 -11.12 4.71
C LEU A 75 -4.70 -11.32 6.14
N ARG A 76 -5.74 -10.60 6.59
CA ARG A 76 -6.30 -10.76 7.94
C ARG A 76 -6.77 -12.19 8.20
N MET A 77 -7.52 -12.78 7.26
CA MET A 77 -8.01 -14.16 7.37
C MET A 77 -6.87 -15.18 7.50
N TYR A 78 -5.80 -14.99 6.72
CA TYR A 78 -4.62 -15.85 6.76
C TYR A 78 -3.73 -15.65 8.00
N MET A 79 -3.66 -14.42 8.53
CA MET A 79 -2.96 -14.10 9.79
C MET A 79 -3.67 -14.72 11.00
N THR A 80 -5.01 -14.76 11.00
CA THR A 80 -5.80 -15.45 12.04
C THR A 80 -5.68 -16.98 11.98
N GLY A 81 -5.19 -17.54 10.86
CA GLY A 81 -5.13 -18.98 10.59
C GLY A 81 -3.76 -19.67 10.78
N ASN A 82 -2.79 -19.07 11.48
CA ASN A 82 -1.47 -19.67 11.81
C ASN A 82 -0.49 -19.96 10.63
N ARG A 83 -0.77 -19.60 9.37
CA ARG A 83 0.13 -19.90 8.24
C ARG A 83 1.15 -18.80 7.90
N LEU A 84 0.79 -17.53 8.01
CA LEU A 84 1.70 -16.41 7.72
C LEU A 84 2.67 -16.07 8.86
N THR A 85 2.41 -16.53 10.09
CA THR A 85 3.35 -16.37 11.21
C THR A 85 4.71 -16.97 10.86
N LYS A 86 4.79 -18.08 10.12
CA LYS A 86 6.06 -18.66 9.66
C LYS A 86 6.86 -17.77 8.69
N ILE A 87 6.18 -16.94 7.89
CA ILE A 87 6.81 -16.03 6.93
C ILE A 87 7.46 -14.83 7.64
N PHE A 88 6.84 -14.33 8.71
CA PHE A 88 7.30 -13.14 9.43
C PHE A 88 8.03 -13.43 10.76
N SER A 89 8.16 -14.70 11.17
CA SER A 89 8.80 -15.09 12.45
C SER A 89 10.23 -15.63 12.30
N ARG A 90 10.89 -15.39 11.16
CA ARG A 90 12.30 -15.72 10.93
C ARG A 90 13.20 -14.49 10.95
#